data_AF-A0A5Q2FDU8-F1
#
_entry.id   AF-A0A5Q2FDU8-F1
#
_cell.length_a   1.000
_cell.length_b   1.000
_cell.length_c   1.000
_cell.angle_alpha   90.00
_cell.angle_beta   90.00
_cell.angle_gamma   90.00
#
_symmetry.space_group_name_H-M   'P 1'
#
loop_
_entity.id
_entity.type
_entity.pdbx_description
1 polymer ?
#
loop_
_entity_poly.entity_id
_entity_poly.type
_entity_poly.pdbx_seq_one_letter_code
_entity_poly.pdbx_strand_id
1 'polypeptide(L)' 'MALNEIEFVKGVDKLHAFYTEQVRMLARAYDLTDRQAAALLEQYGYHNVARSILYPPRVHEIPDSWGDDRQGPAH' A
#
# COMPACT_ATOMS: atom_id res chain seq x y z
N MET A 1 -7.43 -15.13 18.49
CA MET A 1 -6.79 -14.86 17.19
C MET A 1 -7.83 -14.69 16.07
N ALA A 2 -8.84 -15.56 15.94
CA ALA A 2 -9.85 -15.49 14.86
C ALA A 2 -10.72 -14.21 14.76
N LEU A 3 -10.90 -13.45 15.85
CA LEU A 3 -11.77 -12.26 15.83
C LEU A 3 -11.16 -11.11 15.02
N ASN A 4 -9.84 -10.91 15.14
CA ASN A 4 -9.13 -9.81 14.49
C ASN A 4 -9.09 -9.98 12.96
N GLU A 5 -9.02 -11.23 12.48
CA GLU A 5 -9.00 -11.57 11.06
C GLU A 5 -10.34 -11.26 10.38
N ILE A 6 -11.46 -11.58 11.06
CA ILE A 6 -12.80 -11.29 10.56
C ILE A 6 -13.07 -9.78 10.53
N GLU A 7 -12.63 -9.06 11.55
CA GLU A 7 -12.73 -7.59 11.63
C GLU A 7 -11.91 -6.91 10.53
N PHE A 8 -10.70 -7.41 10.27
CA PHE A 8 -9.84 -6.95 9.19
C PHE A 8 -10.52 -7.07 7.81
N VAL A 9 -11.09 -8.24 7.49
CA VAL A 9 -11.77 -8.46 6.20
C VAL A 9 -12.96 -7.52 6.01
N LYS A 10 -13.74 -7.28 7.08
CA LYS A 10 -14.85 -6.31 7.06
C LYS A 10 -14.38 -4.86 6.87
N GLY A 11 -13.20 -4.52 7.39
CA GLY A 11 -12.58 -3.21 7.17
C GLY A 11 -12.14 -3.03 5.72
N VAL A 12 -11.61 -4.08 5.10
CA VAL A 12 -11.15 -4.06 3.70
C VAL A 12 -12.32 -3.90 2.72
N ASP A 13 -13.47 -4.53 2.97
CA ASP A 13 -14.69 -4.37 2.15
C ASP A 13 -15.13 -2.88 2.06
N LYS A 14 -14.86 -2.10 3.12
CA LYS A 14 -15.13 -0.65 3.15
C LYS A 14 -14.08 0.19 2.43
N LEU A 15 -12.90 -0.37 2.16
CA LEU A 15 -11.79 0.29 1.49
C LEU A 15 -11.83 -0.05 -0.01
N HIS A 16 -12.65 0.69 -0.76
CA HIS A 16 -12.75 0.57 -2.22
C HIS A 16 -11.37 0.62 -2.88
N ALA A 17 -10.90 -0.55 -3.35
CA ALA A 17 -9.87 -0.93 -4.35
C ALA A 17 -8.59 -0.10 -4.61
N PHE A 18 -8.44 1.12 -4.10
CA PHE A 18 -7.41 2.09 -4.47
C PHE A 18 -6.39 2.39 -3.37
N TYR A 19 -6.53 1.80 -2.18
CA TYR A 19 -5.72 2.17 -1.04
C TYR A 19 -4.96 1.00 -0.45
N THR A 20 -4.01 0.49 -1.22
CA THR A 20 -3.01 -0.49 -0.77
C THR A 20 -2.35 -0.08 0.55
N GLU A 21 -2.12 1.23 0.71
CA GLU A 21 -1.51 1.78 1.93
C GLU A 21 -2.47 1.82 3.12
N GLN A 22 -3.77 2.07 2.89
CA GLN A 22 -4.77 1.99 3.96
C GLN A 22 -4.97 0.54 4.43
N VAL A 23 -4.89 -0.44 3.53
CA VAL A 23 -4.98 -1.86 3.91
C VAL A 23 -3.75 -2.30 4.72
N ARG A 24 -2.55 -1.78 4.42
CA ARG A 24 -1.35 -2.00 5.26
C ARG A 24 -1.48 -1.36 6.63
N MET A 25 -1.94 -0.11 6.70
CA MET A 25 -2.19 0.55 7.98
C MET A 25 -3.20 -0.23 8.82
N LEU A 26 -4.27 -0.73 8.18
CA LEU A 26 -5.27 -1.57 8.82
C LEU A 26 -4.68 -2.89 9.32
N ALA A 27 -3.89 -3.58 8.50
CA ALA A 27 -3.22 -4.83 8.90
C ALA A 27 -2.37 -4.62 10.16
N ARG A 28 -1.59 -3.54 10.21
CA ARG A 28 -0.78 -3.19 11.39
C ARG A 28 -1.64 -2.87 12.61
N ALA A 29 -2.78 -2.22 12.44
CA ALA A 29 -3.72 -1.94 13.53
C ALA A 29 -4.31 -3.21 14.17
N TYR A 30 -4.33 -4.32 13.43
CA TYR A 30 -4.78 -5.63 13.91
C TYR A 30 -3.61 -6.59 14.24
N ASP A 31 -2.38 -6.08 14.39
CA ASP A 31 -1.16 -6.87 14.65
C ASP A 31 -0.86 -7.94 13.58
N LEU A 32 -1.25 -7.68 12.33
CA LEU A 32 -0.96 -8.56 11.20
C LEU A 32 0.25 -8.03 10.40
N THR A 33 1.15 -8.96 10.07
CA THR A 33 2.21 -8.68 9.09
C THR A 33 1.64 -8.58 7.68
N ASP A 34 2.35 -7.86 6.79
CA ASP A 34 1.95 -7.72 5.38
C ASP A 34 1.77 -9.09 4.69
N ARG A 35 2.56 -10.11 5.06
CA ARG A 35 2.39 -11.49 4.56
C ARG A 35 1.13 -12.17 5.08
N GLN A 36 0.81 -12.02 6.37
CA GLN A 36 -0.41 -12.59 6.95
C GLN A 36 -1.65 -11.93 6.35
N ALA A 37 -1.64 -10.61 6.23
CA ALA A 37 -2.71 -9.86 5.58
C ALA A 37 -2.90 -10.27 4.12
N ALA A 38 -1.81 -10.43 3.35
CA ALA A 38 -1.89 -10.90 1.97
C ALA A 38 -2.45 -12.33 1.84
N ALA A 39 -2.05 -13.24 2.74
CA ALA A 39 -2.57 -14.61 2.76
C ALA A 39 -4.08 -14.66 3.08
N LEU A 40 -4.54 -13.81 4.01
CA LEU A 40 -5.97 -13.66 4.30
C LEU A 40 -6.71 -13.10 3.08
N LEU A 41 -6.20 -12.03 2.48
CA LEU A 41 -6.82 -11.41 1.31
C LEU A 41 -6.94 -12.37 0.11
N GLU A 42 -5.93 -13.22 -0.11
CA GLU A 42 -5.97 -14.31 -1.08
C GLU A 42 -7.13 -15.29 -0.82
N GLN A 43 -7.35 -15.71 0.43
CA GLN A 43 -8.44 -16.63 0.78
C GLN A 43 -9.83 -16.04 0.54
N TYR A 44 -9.97 -14.72 0.65
CA TYR A 44 -11.25 -14.01 0.43
C TYR A 44 -11.43 -13.50 -1.01
N GLY A 45 -10.51 -13.82 -1.94
CA GLY A 45 -10.63 -13.48 -3.36
C GLY A 45 -10.09 -12.09 -3.74
N TYR A 46 -9.42 -11.39 -2.82
CA TYR A 46 -8.82 -10.07 -3.05
C TYR A 46 -7.40 -10.17 -3.64
N HIS A 47 -7.20 -10.99 -4.67
CA HIS A 47 -5.89 -11.33 -5.25
C HIS A 47 -5.05 -10.11 -5.66
N ASN A 48 -5.68 -9.11 -6.26
CA ASN A 48 -4.99 -7.89 -6.68
C ASN A 48 -4.47 -7.09 -5.49
N VAL A 49 -5.27 -6.99 -4.42
CA VAL A 49 -4.89 -6.27 -3.19
C VAL A 49 -3.80 -7.04 -2.44
N ALA A 50 -3.92 -8.36 -2.32
CA ALA A 50 -2.91 -9.23 -1.72
C ALA A 50 -1.54 -9.04 -2.40
N ARG A 51 -1.50 -9.03 -3.74
CA ARG A 51 -0.29 -8.74 -4.50
C ARG A 51 0.24 -7.34 -4.26
N SER A 52 -0.61 -6.32 -4.31
CA SER A 52 -0.16 -4.93 -4.16
C SER A 52 0.36 -4.61 -2.75
N ILE A 53 -0.12 -5.31 -1.71
CA ILE A 53 0.42 -5.19 -0.34
C ILE A 53 1.85 -5.74 -0.26
N LEU A 54 2.13 -6.87 -0.92
CA LEU A 54 3.47 -7.46 -0.93
C LEU A 54 4.44 -6.70 -1.84
N TYR A 55 3.90 -6.13 -2.93
CA TYR A 55 4.67 -5.46 -3.97
C TYR A 55 4.07 -4.08 -4.21
N PRO A 56 4.40 -3.08 -3.37
CA PRO A 56 3.97 -1.70 -3.65
C PRO A 56 4.48 -1.30 -5.03
N PRO A 57 3.68 -0.56 -5.82
CA PRO A 57 4.23 0.12 -6.98
C PRO A 57 5.39 0.98 -6.48
N ARG A 58 6.60 0.73 -7.00
CA ARG A 58 7.72 1.62 -6.81
C ARG A 58 7.31 2.93 -7.46
N VAL A 59 6.85 3.89 -6.66
CA VAL A 59 6.72 5.27 -7.14
C VAL A 59 8.11 5.60 -7.66
N HIS A 60 8.22 5.80 -8.97
CA HIS A 60 9.42 6.36 -9.55
C HIS A 60 9.48 7.76 -8.95
N GLU A 61 10.28 7.95 -7.91
CA GLU A 61 10.63 9.29 -7.42
C GLU A 61 11.25 9.99 -8.62
N ILE A 62 10.50 10.87 -9.27
CA ILE A 62 11.07 11.78 -10.27
C ILE A 62 12.02 12.64 -9.45
N PRO A 63 13.36 12.54 -9.64
CA PRO A 63 14.26 13.38 -8.88
C PRO A 63 13.91 14.84 -9.19
N ASP A 64 13.73 15.64 -8.13
CA ASP A 64 13.39 17.07 -8.14
C ASP A 64 14.47 17.98 -8.80
N SER A 65 15.32 17.41 -9.66
CA SER A 65 16.51 18.05 -10.24
C SER A 65 16.27 18.61 -11.66
N TRP A 66 15.05 19.01 -11.99
CA TRP A 66 14.72 19.68 -13.26
C TRP A 66 14.35 21.15 -13.05
N GLY A 67 15.20 21.93 -12.39
CA GLY A 67 14.93 23.36 -12.24
C GLY A 67 16.01 24.21 -11.57
N ASP A 68 17.22 24.30 -12.14
CA ASP A 68 17.94 25.58 -12.21
C ASP A 68 19.09 25.52 -13.23
N ASP A 69 18.78 25.70 -14.52
CA ASP A 69 19.77 25.91 -15.59
C ASP A 69 19.67 27.35 -16.14
N ARG A 70 19.47 28.33 -15.25
CA ARG A 70 19.39 29.75 -15.59
C ARG A 70 20.36 30.61 -14.77
N GLN A 71 21.64 30.27 -14.84
CA GLN A 71 22.72 31.23 -14.55
C GLN A 71 23.59 31.37 -15.79
N GLY A 72 23.18 32.30 -16.67
CA GLY A 72 24.03 32.78 -17.75
C GLY A 72 25.24 33.54 -17.19
N PRO A 73 26.40 33.51 -17.86
CA PRO A 73 27.56 34.25 -17.41
C PRO A 73 27.34 35.75 -17.60
N ALA A 74 27.46 36.52 -16.52
CA ALA A 74 27.60 37.97 -16.60
C ALA A 74 29.01 38.29 -17.13
N HIS A 75 29.05 38.90 -18.32
CA HIS A 75 30.24 39.48 -18.95
C HIS A 75 30.54 40.87 -18.39
#